data_AF-G7NMT6-F1
#
_entry.id   AF-G7NMT6-F1
#
_cell.length_a   1.000
_cell.length_b   1.000
_cell.length_c   1.000
_cell.angle_alpha   90.00
_cell.angle_beta   90.00
_cell.angle_gamma   90.00
#
_symmetry.space_group_name_H-M   'P 1'
#
loop_
_entity.id
_entity.type
_entity.pdbx_description
1 polymer ?
#
loop_
_entity_poly.entity_id
_entity_poly.type
_entity_poly.pdbx_seq_one_letter_code
_entity_poly.pdbx_strand_id
1 'polypeptide(L)' 'QVSRALIRSFSSPARNRFQNRVPEKQKLFQEDNDIPLYLKGGFVDNILYRVTMALGLGGSVYSLYCLGWASFPRN' A
#
# COMPACT_ATOMS: atom_id res chain seq x y z
N GLN A 1 -39.34 5.22 -30.36
CA GLN A 1 -39.53 5.93 -29.08
C GLN A 1 -39.20 4.95 -27.96
N VAL A 2 -37.94 4.92 -27.49
CA VAL A 2 -37.47 3.91 -26.53
C VAL A 2 -37.93 4.31 -25.13
N SER A 3 -38.60 3.39 -24.44
CA SER A 3 -39.34 3.64 -23.20
C SER A 3 -38.41 4.06 -22.04
N ARG A 4 -38.66 5.26 -21.49
CA ARG A 4 -37.98 5.83 -20.29
C ARG A 4 -38.13 4.96 -19.03
N ALA A 5 -38.96 3.92 -19.05
CA ALA A 5 -39.20 3.01 -17.93
C ALA A 5 -38.00 2.10 -17.58
N LEU A 6 -37.06 1.90 -18.52
CA LEU A 6 -35.86 1.09 -18.25
C LEU A 6 -34.75 1.85 -17.50
N ILE A 7 -34.89 3.17 -17.33
CA ILE A 7 -34.01 3.98 -16.47
C ILE A 7 -34.57 3.98 -15.03
N ARG A 8 -35.01 2.82 -14.53
CA ARG A 8 -35.23 2.67 -13.09
C ARG A 8 -33.86 2.49 -12.46
N SER A 9 -33.23 3.62 -12.10
CA SER A 9 -32.03 3.65 -11.27
C SER A 9 -32.20 2.69 -10.11
N PHE A 10 -31.38 1.63 -10.10
CA PHE A 10 -31.27 0.69 -9.00
C PHE A 10 -30.59 1.41 -7.81
N SER A 11 -31.34 2.31 -7.15
CA SER A 11 -30.85 3.02 -5.97
C SER A 11 -30.96 2.09 -4.77
N SER A 12 -29.93 1.27 -4.56
CA SER A 12 -29.79 0.48 -3.34
C SER A 12 -29.53 1.43 -2.15
N PRO A 13 -30.36 1.40 -1.09
CA PRO A 13 -30.14 2.19 0.12
C PRO A 13 -28.88 1.78 0.91
N ALA A 14 -28.18 0.70 0.49
CA ALA A 14 -26.88 0.33 1.05
C ALA A 14 -25.75 1.34 0.72
N ARG A 15 -25.96 2.23 -0.27
CA ARG A 15 -24.99 3.28 -0.67
C ARG A 15 -24.71 4.33 0.41
N ASN A 16 -25.50 4.41 1.48
CA ASN A 16 -25.36 5.46 2.51
C ASN A 16 -24.40 5.11 3.65
N ARG A 17 -23.79 3.92 3.68
CA ARG A 17 -22.87 3.56 4.78
C ARG A 17 -21.44 4.06 4.58
N PHE A 18 -21.02 4.29 3.33
CA PHE A 18 -19.69 4.81 2.98
C PHE A 18 -19.77 5.74 1.77
N GLN A 19 -19.11 6.90 1.84
CA GLN A 19 -19.02 7.84 0.73
C GLN A 19 -17.95 7.41 -0.29
N ASN A 20 -18.19 7.65 -1.58
CA ASN A 20 -17.19 7.38 -2.61
C ASN A 20 -16.03 8.38 -2.48
N ARG A 21 -14.83 7.88 -2.14
CA ARG A 21 -13.59 8.66 -2.01
C ARG A 21 -12.57 8.37 -3.11
N VAL A 22 -12.95 7.62 -4.15
CA VAL A 22 -12.09 7.36 -5.33
C VAL A 22 -11.55 8.65 -5.96
N PRO A 23 -12.35 9.71 -6.22
CA PRO A 23 -11.81 10.92 -6.86
C PRO A 23 -10.72 11.62 -6.03
N GLU A 24 -10.82 11.55 -4.69
CA GLU A 24 -9.81 12.13 -3.79
C GLU A 24 -8.50 11.36 -3.85
N LYS A 25 -8.58 10.02 -3.88
CA LYS A 25 -7.40 9.16 -4.02
C LYS A 25 -6.78 9.30 -5.41
N GLN A 26 -7.59 9.40 -6.46
CA GLN A 26 -7.10 9.68 -7.82
C GLN A 26 -6.33 10.99 -7.86
N LYS A 27 -6.87 12.07 -7.26
CA LYS A 27 -6.16 13.36 -7.19
C LYS A 27 -4.81 13.23 -6.48
N LEU A 28 -4.75 12.55 -5.33
CA LEU A 28 -3.52 12.37 -4.57
C LEU A 28 -2.46 11.55 -5.34
N PHE A 29 -2.86 10.43 -5.96
CA PHE A 29 -1.91 9.55 -6.66
C PHE A 29 -1.57 10.01 -8.08
N GLN A 30 -2.37 10.90 -8.67
CA GLN A 30 -2.10 11.52 -9.98
C GLN A 30 -1.50 12.91 -9.88
N GLU A 31 -1.29 13.45 -8.67
CA GLU A 31 -0.60 14.72 -8.47
C GLU A 31 0.79 14.67 -9.08
N ASP A 32 1.14 15.67 -9.89
CA ASP A 32 2.42 15.73 -10.61
C ASP A 32 3.52 16.29 -9.70
N ASN A 33 3.80 15.54 -8.66
CA ASN A 33 4.92 15.72 -7.77
C ASN A 33 5.86 14.55 -8.04
N ASP A 34 7.15 14.78 -8.28
CA ASP A 34 8.18 13.77 -8.62
C ASP A 34 8.43 12.68 -7.55
N ILE A 35 7.46 12.44 -6.66
CA ILE A 35 7.43 11.44 -5.62
C ILE A 35 7.09 10.08 -6.25
N PRO A 36 7.90 9.03 -6.00
CA PRO A 36 7.63 7.70 -6.50
C PRO A 36 6.38 7.08 -5.87
N LEU A 37 5.70 6.20 -6.60
CA LEU A 37 4.42 5.60 -6.21
C LEU A 37 4.43 4.98 -4.80
N TYR A 38 5.53 4.31 -4.41
CA TYR A 38 5.65 3.62 -3.12
C TYR A 38 5.86 4.55 -1.92
N LEU A 39 5.97 5.86 -2.13
CA LEU A 39 5.99 6.89 -1.08
C LEU A 39 4.82 7.89 -1.22
N LYS A 40 3.97 7.73 -2.24
CA LYS A 40 2.97 8.72 -2.63
C LYS A 40 1.78 8.81 -1.66
N GLY A 41 1.58 7.81 -0.80
CA GLY A 41 0.64 7.86 0.32
C GLY A 41 1.15 8.67 1.51
N GLY A 42 2.40 9.16 1.48
CA GLY A 42 2.93 10.14 2.41
C GLY A 42 3.74 9.55 3.58
N PHE A 43 3.52 10.08 4.78
CA PHE A 43 4.37 9.79 5.95
C PHE A 43 4.36 8.31 6.37
N VAL A 44 3.19 7.66 6.30
CA VAL A 44 3.05 6.24 6.67
C VAL A 44 3.88 5.35 5.74
N ASP A 45 3.84 5.61 4.42
CA ASP A 45 4.64 4.87 3.43
C ASP A 45 6.13 5.01 3.70
N ASN A 46 6.59 6.20 4.10
CA ASN A 46 7.99 6.44 4.44
C ASN A 46 8.44 5.64 5.67
N ILE A 47 7.63 5.61 6.75
CA ILE A 47 7.94 4.79 7.92
C ILE A 47 7.96 3.32 7.53
N LEU A 48 6.94 2.86 6.82
CA LEU A 48 6.79 1.46 6.44
C LEU A 48 7.98 1.01 5.61
N TYR A 49 8.36 1.79 4.59
CA TYR A 49 9.54 1.53 3.77
C TYR A 49 10.82 1.41 4.61
N ARG A 50 11.07 2.36 5.51
CA ARG A 50 12.29 2.37 6.33
C ARG A 50 12.34 1.19 7.30
N VAL A 51 11.21 0.84 7.91
CA VAL A 51 11.11 -0.31 8.83
C VAL A 51 11.34 -1.61 8.06
N THR A 52 10.68 -1.80 6.92
CA THR A 52 10.86 -2.99 6.08
C THR A 52 12.31 -3.12 5.60
N MET A 53 12.92 -2.02 5.17
CA MET A 53 14.32 -2.01 4.74
C MET A 53 15.26 -2.36 5.90
N ALA A 54 15.06 -1.75 7.07
CA ALA A 54 15.86 -2.03 8.25
C ALA A 54 15.75 -3.49 8.70
N LEU A 55 14.54 -4.07 8.69
CA LEU A 55 14.31 -5.48 8.99
C LEU A 55 14.98 -6.40 7.97
N GLY A 56 14.87 -6.09 6.67
CA GLY A 56 15.49 -6.88 5.60
C GLY A 56 17.01 -6.87 5.68
N LEU A 57 17.63 -5.69 5.81
CA LEU A 57 19.07 -5.54 5.94
C LEU A 57 19.58 -6.14 7.26
N GLY A 58 18.92 -5.82 8.37
CA GLY A 58 19.27 -6.36 9.69
C GLY A 58 19.17 -7.89 9.74
N GLY A 59 18.09 -8.44 9.19
CA GLY A 59 17.90 -9.88 9.05
C GLY A 59 18.98 -10.54 8.19
N SER A 60 19.33 -9.92 7.05
CA SER A 60 20.40 -10.43 6.17
C SER A 60 21.75 -10.49 6.88
N VAL A 61 22.12 -9.42 7.60
CA VAL A 61 23.36 -9.37 8.40
C VAL A 61 23.34 -10.42 9.51
N TYR A 62 22.20 -10.56 10.21
CA TYR A 62 22.05 -11.56 11.25
C TYR A 62 22.15 -13.00 10.70
N SER A 63 21.57 -13.26 9.54
CA SER A 63 21.71 -14.56 8.86
C SER A 63 23.17 -14.87 8.51
N LEU A 64 23.95 -13.88 8.06
CA LEU A 64 25.38 -14.06 7.81
C LEU A 64 26.17 -14.35 9.10
N TYR A 65 25.83 -13.68 10.20
CA TYR A 65 26.41 -13.98 11.52
C TYR A 65 26.10 -15.42 11.94
N CYS A 66 24.83 -15.83 11.87
CA CYS A 66 24.40 -17.18 12.19
C CYS A 66 25.10 -18.23 11.30
N LEU A 67 25.25 -17.94 10.00
CA LEU A 67 25.95 -18.80 9.07
C LEU A 67 27.42 -18.98 9.48
N GLY A 68 28.13 -17.88 9.76
CA GLY A 68 29.51 -17.92 10.23
C GLY A 68 29.65 -18.71 11.53
N TRP A 69 28.77 -18.45 12.50
CA TRP A 69 28.73 -19.15 13.77
C TRP A 69 28.44 -20.65 13.63
N ALA A 70 27.59 -21.04 12.68
CA ALA A 70 27.28 -22.44 12.39
C ALA A 70 28.37 -23.14 11.56
N SER A 71 29.19 -22.39 10.83
CA SER A 71 30.22 -22.95 9.93
C SER A 71 31.43 -23.52 10.69
N PHE A 72 31.66 -23.10 11.94
CA PHE A 72 32.78 -23.58 12.74
C PHE A 72 32.29 -24.49 13.89
N PRO A 73 32.99 -25.61 14.16
CA PRO A 73 32.67 -26.48 15.27
C PRO A 73 32.90 -25.73 16.59
N ARG A 74 31.92 -25.80 17.47
CA ARG A 74 32.00 -25.26 18.82
C ARG A 74 32.23 -26.44 19.78
N ASN A 75 33.50 -26.74 19.99
CA ASN A 75 33.95 -27.62 21.08
C ASN A 75 34.04 -26.85 22.38
#